data_AF-C2XU62-F1
#
_entry.id   AF-C2XU62-F1
#
_cell.length_a   1.000
_cell.length_b   1.000
_cell.length_c   1.000
_cell.angle_alpha   90.00
_cell.angle_beta   90.00
_cell.angle_gamma   90.00
#
_symmetry.space_group_name_H-M   'P 1'
#
loop_
_entity.id
_entity.type
_entity.pdbx_description
1 polymer ?
#
loop_
_entity_poly.entity_id
_entity_poly.type
_entity_poly.pdbx_seq_one_letter_code
_entity_poly.pdbx_strand_id
1 'polypeptide(L)'
;MNISLEEHFKRQVFGAVNSYIRIINEYEEEEEQGKGVIKNEWKCHLEDDGNTFVATLIIEGKEEKIYFQKNEWKSIHVNMLANVQLQALLKRFI
;
A
#
# COMPACT_ATOMS: atom_id res chain seq x y z
N MET A 1 13.88 -8.50 -21.10
CA MET A 1 12.59 -9.06 -20.65
C MET A 1 11.55 -7.97 -20.80
N ASN A 2 10.50 -8.19 -21.58
CA ASN A 2 9.36 -7.28 -21.66
C ASN A 2 8.45 -7.59 -20.47
N ILE A 3 8.29 -6.65 -19.54
CA ILE A 3 7.42 -6.81 -18.38
C ILE A 3 5.97 -6.66 -18.87
N SER A 4 5.05 -7.55 -18.47
CA SER A 4 3.65 -7.38 -18.85
C SER A 4 3.09 -6.08 -18.26
N LEU A 5 2.12 -5.47 -18.94
CA LEU A 5 1.49 -4.24 -18.46
C LEU A 5 0.87 -4.42 -17.06
N GLU A 6 0.34 -5.61 -16.77
CA GLU A 6 -0.19 -5.95 -15.45
C GLU A 6 0.91 -5.99 -14.38
N GLU A 7 2.05 -6.60 -14.68
CA GLU A 7 3.19 -6.65 -13.76
C GLU A 7 3.77 -5.25 -13.50
N HIS A 8 3.76 -4.38 -14.51
CA HIS A 8 4.10 -2.97 -14.34
C HIS A 8 3.15 -2.27 -13.36
N PHE A 9 1.84 -2.45 -13.51
CA PHE A 9 0.84 -1.88 -12.61
C PHE A 9 0.97 -2.40 -11.17
N LYS A 10 1.17 -3.71 -10.98
CA LYS A 10 1.40 -4.29 -9.64
C LYS A 10 2.61 -3.67 -8.95
N ARG A 11 3.71 -3.46 -9.69
CA ARG A 11 4.91 -2.80 -9.15
C ARG A 11 4.67 -1.36 -8.72
N GLN A 12 3.81 -0.63 -9.41
CA GLN A 12 3.42 0.72 -8.97
C GLN A 12 2.66 0.68 -7.64
N VAL A 13 1.72 -0.26 -7.48
CA VAL A 13 1.03 -0.47 -6.19
C VAL A 13 2.02 -0.81 -5.09
N PHE A 14 2.94 -1.73 -5.37
CA PHE A 14 3.98 -2.13 -4.42
C PHE A 14 4.83 -0.96 -3.96
N GLY A 15 5.29 -0.14 -4.91
CA GLY A 15 6.06 1.07 -4.62
C GLY A 15 5.29 2.01 -3.71
N ALA A 16 4.03 2.30 -4.02
CA ALA A 16 3.20 3.18 -3.21
C ALA A 16 2.96 2.65 -1.80
N VAL A 17 2.51 1.40 -1.66
CA VAL A 17 2.28 0.79 -0.35
C VAL A 17 3.56 0.81 0.49
N ASN A 18 4.69 0.41 -0.08
CA ASN A 18 5.98 0.41 0.63
C ASN A 18 6.42 1.82 1.03
N SER A 19 6.18 2.84 0.19
CA SER A 19 6.46 4.23 0.55
C SER A 19 5.65 4.70 1.76
N TYR A 20 4.36 4.37 1.84
CA TYR A 20 3.53 4.72 2.99
C TYR A 20 3.95 3.98 4.26
N ILE A 21 4.22 2.68 4.17
CA ILE A 21 4.76 1.89 5.30
C ILE A 21 6.02 2.55 5.84
N ARG A 22 6.94 2.91 4.94
CA ARG A 22 8.20 3.55 5.31
C ARG A 22 7.97 4.89 6.00
N ILE A 23 7.16 5.79 5.42
CA ILE A 23 6.88 7.11 5.99
C ILE A 23 6.30 6.99 7.41
N ILE A 24 5.31 6.11 7.59
CA ILE A 24 4.64 5.91 8.88
C ILE A 24 5.62 5.33 9.91
N ASN A 25 6.39 4.31 9.54
CA ASN A 25 7.35 3.70 10.46
C ASN A 25 8.49 4.65 10.81
N GLU A 26 8.99 5.45 9.87
CA GLU A 26 10.03 6.46 10.12
C GLU A 26 9.52 7.53 11.10
N TYR A 27 8.29 8.02 10.92
CA TYR A 27 7.67 8.98 11.85
C TYR A 27 7.57 8.42 13.28
N GLU A 28 7.14 7.17 13.42
CA GLU A 28 6.99 6.51 14.73
C GLU A 28 8.33 6.12 15.39
N GLU A 29 9.37 5.86 14.61
CA GLU A 29 10.74 5.65 15.13
C GLU A 29 11.29 6.93 15.77
N GLU A 30 10.93 8.10 15.26
CA GLU A 30 11.26 9.39 15.87
C GLU A 30 10.52 9.61 17.22
N GLU A 31 9.36 8.98 17.42
CA GLU A 31 8.49 9.11 18.61
C GLU A 31 8.70 8.03 19.71
N GLU A 32 9.87 7.38 19.76
CA GLU A 32 10.32 6.43 20.81
C GLU A 32 9.74 4.99 20.80
N GLN A 33 8.83 4.59 19.89
CA GLN A 33 8.17 3.26 19.95
C GLN A 33 8.94 2.09 19.32
N GLY A 34 10.05 2.33 18.60
CA GLY A 34 11.16 1.38 18.33
C GLY A 34 10.85 0.05 17.60
N LYS A 35 9.60 -0.24 17.24
CA LYS A 35 9.19 -1.43 16.47
C LYS A 35 8.13 -0.98 15.48
N GLY A 36 8.56 -0.51 14.31
CA GLY A 36 7.69 0.03 13.25
C GLY A 36 6.26 -0.52 13.28
N VAL A 37 5.30 0.40 13.41
CA VAL A 37 3.87 0.14 13.65
C VAL A 37 3.26 -0.76 12.58
N ILE A 38 3.77 -0.69 11.35
CA ILE A 38 3.35 -1.51 10.23
C ILE A 38 4.48 -2.49 9.88
N LYS A 39 4.18 -3.78 9.77
CA LYS A 39 5.16 -4.76 9.29
C LYS A 39 5.52 -4.48 7.82
N ASN A 40 6.82 -4.55 7.52
CA ASN A 40 7.32 -4.42 6.15
C ASN A 40 6.87 -5.55 5.22
N GLU A 41 6.54 -6.72 5.78
CA GLU A 41 5.98 -7.84 5.03
C GLU A 41 4.45 -7.75 4.99
N TRP A 42 3.91 -7.80 3.78
CA TRP A 42 2.47 -7.74 3.52
C TRP A 42 2.09 -8.64 2.34
N LYS A 43 0.81 -8.98 2.23
CA LYS A 43 0.29 -9.88 1.19
C LYS A 43 -0.57 -9.12 0.21
N CYS A 44 -0.57 -9.54 -1.05
CA CYS A 44 -1.48 -9.02 -2.05
C CYS A 44 -2.23 -10.13 -2.79
N HIS A 45 -3.42 -9.79 -3.26
CA HIS A 45 -4.17 -10.61 -4.21
C HIS A 45 -5.05 -9.73 -5.08
N LEU A 46 -5.63 -10.36 -6.10
CA LEU A 46 -6.59 -9.73 -6.99
C LEU A 46 -7.99 -10.24 -6.66
N GLU A 47 -8.96 -9.34 -6.58
CA GLU A 47 -10.39 -9.61 -6.46
C GLU A 47 -11.12 -9.09 -7.71
N ASP A 48 -12.41 -9.43 -7.84
CA ASP A 48 -13.29 -8.94 -8.90
C ASP A 48 -12.75 -9.16 -10.32
N ASP A 49 -12.30 -10.38 -10.62
CA ASP A 49 -11.70 -10.76 -11.92
C ASP A 49 -10.49 -9.87 -12.29
N GLY A 50 -9.72 -9.49 -11.27
CA GLY A 50 -8.56 -8.63 -11.43
C GLY A 50 -8.90 -7.15 -11.64
N ASN A 51 -10.10 -6.70 -11.30
CA ASN A 51 -10.40 -5.28 -11.27
C ASN A 51 -9.92 -4.63 -9.98
N THR A 52 -9.91 -5.35 -8.87
CA THR A 52 -9.52 -4.81 -7.56
C THR A 52 -8.21 -5.43 -7.12
N PHE A 53 -7.22 -4.60 -6.80
CA PHE A 53 -5.99 -5.03 -6.15
C PHE A 53 -6.15 -4.81 -4.65
N VAL A 54 -5.84 -5.84 -3.86
CA VAL A 54 -5.97 -5.80 -2.40
C VAL A 54 -4.60 -5.98 -1.77
N ALA A 55 -4.20 -5.03 -0.92
CA ALA A 55 -3.03 -5.13 -0.06
C ALA A 55 -3.48 -5.42 1.37
N THR A 56 -2.97 -6.48 2.00
CA THR A 56 -3.24 -6.82 3.39
C THR A 56 -2.01 -6.52 4.22
N LEU A 57 -2.10 -5.46 5.03
CA LEU A 57 -1.05 -4.97 5.91
C LEU A 57 -1.23 -5.52 7.32
N ILE A 58 -0.14 -5.67 8.08
CA ILE A 58 -0.20 -5.98 9.52
C ILE A 58 0.19 -4.71 10.28
N ILE A 59 -0.79 -4.08 10.91
CA ILE A 59 -0.70 -2.80 11.62
C ILE A 59 -0.96 -3.08 13.10
N GLU A 60 0.02 -2.82 13.97
CA GLU A 60 -0.08 -3.10 15.42
C GLU A 60 -0.50 -4.56 15.73
N GLY A 61 -0.09 -5.50 14.89
CA GLY A 61 -0.44 -6.91 15.00
C GLY A 61 -1.83 -7.30 14.47
N LYS A 62 -2.59 -6.36 13.88
CA LYS A 62 -3.88 -6.60 13.25
C LYS A 62 -3.78 -6.55 11.73
N GLU A 63 -4.53 -7.40 11.05
CA GLU A 63 -4.63 -7.36 9.59
C GLU A 63 -5.62 -6.27 9.15
N GLU A 64 -5.17 -5.36 8.29
CA GLU A 64 -6.00 -4.33 7.65
C GLU A 64 -5.86 -4.43 6.14
N LYS A 65 -6.98 -4.30 5.41
CA LYS A 65 -7.01 -4.40 3.94
C LYS A 65 -7.10 -3.02 3.32
N ILE A 66 -6.25 -2.77 2.34
CA ILE A 66 -6.22 -1.58 1.50
C ILE A 66 -6.64 -1.98 0.10
N TYR A 67 -7.68 -1.34 -0.42
CA TYR A 67 -8.23 -1.65 -1.74
C TYR A 67 -7.83 -0.59 -2.77
N PHE A 68 -7.44 -1.06 -3.94
CA PHE A 68 -7.17 -0.25 -5.11
C PHE A 68 -8.10 -0.71 -6.24
N GLN A 69 -9.07 0.13 -6.56
CA GLN A 69 -9.99 -0.08 -7.67
C GLN A 69 -9.26 0.00 -9.01
N LYS A 70 -9.83 -0.58 -10.07
CA LYS A 70 -9.18 -0.66 -11.40
C LYS A 70 -8.61 0.67 -11.88
N ASN A 71 -9.34 1.76 -11.69
CA ASN A 71 -8.92 3.11 -12.05
C ASN A 71 -7.75 3.64 -11.19
N GLU A 72 -7.58 3.11 -9.98
CA GLU A 72 -6.50 3.45 -9.06
C GLU A 72 -5.22 2.67 -9.31
N TRP A 73 -5.24 1.47 -9.92
CA TRP A 73 -4.01 0.69 -10.14
C TRP A 73 -3.73 0.28 -11.59
N LYS A 74 -4.76 0.10 -12.44
CA LYS A 74 -4.62 -0.21 -13.88
C LYS A 74 -4.74 1.04 -14.75
N SER A 75 -4.02 2.11 -14.42
CA SER A 75 -3.94 3.32 -15.25
C SER A 75 -2.51 3.84 -15.35
N ILE A 76 -2.17 4.44 -16.48
CA ILE A 76 -0.82 5.00 -16.75
C ILE A 76 -0.61 6.30 -15.95
N HIS A 77 -1.70 6.98 -15.59
CA HIS A 77 -1.71 8.22 -14.81
C HIS A 77 -2.14 7.99 -13.35
N VAL A 78 -1.89 6.80 -12.83
CA VAL A 78 -2.23 6.46 -11.45
C VAL A 78 -1.53 7.42 -10.49
N ASN A 79 -2.34 8.13 -9.70
CA ASN A 79 -1.85 8.83 -8.53
C ASN A 79 -2.11 7.94 -7.31
N MET A 80 -1.24 6.94 -7.09
CA MET A 80 -1.37 6.05 -5.92
C MET A 80 -1.31 6.78 -4.59
N LEU A 81 -0.66 7.95 -4.55
CA LEU A 81 -0.64 8.78 -3.36
C LEU A 81 -2.03 9.36 -3.04
N ALA A 82 -2.96 9.39 -4.00
CA ALA A 82 -4.33 9.85 -3.76
C ALA A 82 -5.28 8.75 -3.28
N ASN A 83 -4.84 7.50 -3.11
CA ASN A 83 -5.71 6.45 -2.57
C ASN A 83 -6.19 6.85 -1.17
N VAL A 84 -7.51 6.93 -1.00
CA VAL A 84 -8.13 7.47 0.21
C VAL A 84 -7.80 6.62 1.44
N GLN A 85 -7.64 5.30 1.28
CA GLN A 85 -7.33 4.40 2.39
C GLN A 85 -5.86 4.56 2.85
N LEU A 86 -4.91 4.70 1.91
CA LEU A 86 -3.52 5.04 2.26
C LEU A 86 -3.41 6.42 2.91
N GLN A 87 -4.15 7.41 2.41
CA GLN A 87 -4.20 8.75 3.01
C GLN A 87 -4.81 8.75 4.42
N ALA A 88 -5.88 7.99 4.62
CA ALA A 88 -6.48 7.81 5.94
C ALA A 88 -5.52 7.09 6.90
N LEU A 89 -4.78 6.09 6.39
CA LEU A 89 -3.75 5.39 7.15
C LEU A 89 -2.62 6.35 7.57
N LEU A 90 -2.12 7.19 6.67
CA LEU A 90 -1.09 8.18 6.99
C LEU A 90 -1.54 9.15 8.09
N LYS A 91 -2.75 9.71 7.96
CA LYS A 91 -3.34 10.64 8.94
C LYS A 91 -3.62 10.04 10.32
N ARG A 92 -3.65 8.71 10.43
CA ARG A 92 -3.82 8.03 11.72
C ARG A 92 -2.55 8.11 12.55
N PHE A 93 -1.40 8.24 11.90
CA PHE A 93 -0.08 8.22 12.54
C PHE A 93 0.64 9.58 12.48
N ILE A 94 0.30 10.44 11.51
CA ILE A 94 0.87 11.79 11.33
C ILE A 94 -0.23 12.84 11.42
#